data_AF-A0A955N3G2-F1
#
_entry.id   AF-A0A955N3G2-F1
#
_cell.length_a   1.000
_cell.length_b   1.000
_cell.length_c   1.000
_cell.angle_alpha   90.00
_cell.angle_beta   90.00
_cell.angle_gamma   90.00
#
_symmetry.space_group_name_H-M   'P 1'
#
loop_
_entity.id
_entity.type
_entity.pdbx_description
1 polymer ?
#
loop_
_entity_poly.entity_id
_entity_poly.type
_entity_poly.pdbx_seq_one_letter_code
_entity_poly.pdbx_strand_id
1 'polypeptide(L)'
;MRHAYKRVRANGGAPGVDGMPVEALQDWLAANQILLAASLRDESYRLAPVRGVAIPKLGVGVRQLGIPTVVDRLVQQAILQVLDPWLDPTFSESSYGFRPKRRAHHALHQAAQYVAEGYGIVVDVDLEQFFDRVNHDLLMARLAQHVREKRLLGLVRDFFRSESYATGFALNGTRGPRKGGRSRRYFFLGYRLREDKTLAVASQSLARVKSRIRQMTGRMRGVSLKRVIYDLQESLPGWVTYFRYEKDNILVFRSLDQWIRRRLRCYVLKRKKRSYTVACYL
;
A
#
# COMPACT_ATOMS: atom_id res chain seq x y z
N MET A 1 24.60 1.24 -3.40
CA MET A 1 24.27 -0.20 -3.21
C MET A 1 23.91 -0.59 -1.77
N ARG A 2 24.76 -0.38 -0.75
CA ARG A 2 24.46 -0.84 0.64
C ARG A 2 23.12 -0.31 1.21
N HIS A 3 22.78 0.95 0.97
CA HIS A 3 21.50 1.53 1.40
C HIS A 3 20.30 0.92 0.67
N ALA A 4 20.43 0.68 -0.63
CA ALA A 4 19.40 0.00 -1.43
C ALA A 4 19.18 -1.44 -0.95
N TYR A 5 20.26 -2.18 -0.67
CA TYR A 5 20.20 -3.54 -0.12
C TYR A 5 19.41 -3.58 1.20
N LYS A 6 19.73 -2.69 2.14
CA LYS A 6 19.02 -2.61 3.43
C LYS A 6 17.53 -2.33 3.24
N ARG A 7 17.15 -1.49 2.26
CA ARG A 7 15.75 -1.19 1.95
C ARG A 7 15.02 -2.38 1.32
N VAL A 8 15.62 -3.04 0.33
CA VAL A 8 15.03 -4.24 -0.29
C VAL A 8 14.86 -5.35 0.75
N ARG A 9 15.85 -5.57 1.60
CA ARG A 9 15.78 -6.54 2.70
C ARG A 9 14.68 -6.21 3.71
N ALA A 10 14.55 -4.94 4.09
CA ALA A 10 13.51 -4.51 5.02
C ALA A 10 12.10 -4.60 4.44
N ASN A 11 11.94 -4.34 3.14
CA ASN A 11 10.65 -4.48 2.44
C ASN A 11 10.25 -5.95 2.26
N GLY A 12 11.23 -6.86 2.20
CA GLY A 12 11.01 -8.27 1.91
C GLY A 12 10.34 -8.47 0.55
N GLY A 13 9.37 -9.37 0.50
CA GLY A 13 8.57 -9.63 -0.70
C GLY A 13 8.94 -10.91 -1.41
N ALA A 14 7.99 -11.42 -2.20
CA ALA A 14 8.16 -12.67 -2.92
C ALA A 14 9.30 -12.58 -3.97
N PRO A 15 9.91 -13.72 -4.32
CA PRO A 15 10.91 -13.78 -5.38
C PRO A 15 10.29 -13.41 -6.74
N GLY A 16 11.17 -12.99 -7.67
CA GLY A 16 10.84 -12.73 -9.07
C GLY A 16 10.70 -14.02 -9.87
N VAL A 17 10.89 -13.93 -11.19
CA VAL A 17 10.83 -15.10 -12.10
C VAL A 17 11.99 -16.07 -11.89
N ASP A 18 13.12 -15.58 -11.38
CA ASP A 18 14.34 -16.32 -11.06
C ASP A 18 14.23 -17.15 -9.77
N GLY A 19 13.15 -16.98 -9.00
CA GLY A 19 12.93 -17.71 -7.75
C GLY A 19 13.86 -17.30 -6.60
N MET A 20 14.77 -16.34 -6.83
CA MET A 20 15.78 -15.93 -5.84
C MET A 20 15.11 -15.20 -4.67
N PRO A 21 15.23 -15.70 -3.43
CA PRO A 21 14.66 -15.03 -2.26
C PRO A 21 15.52 -13.85 -1.82
N VAL A 22 14.95 -12.95 -1.01
CA VAL A 22 15.63 -11.71 -0.57
C VAL A 22 16.82 -12.03 0.35
N GLU A 23 16.75 -13.14 1.07
CA GLU A 23 17.79 -13.66 1.96
C GLU A 23 19.06 -14.03 1.18
N ALA A 24 18.93 -14.56 -0.04
CA ALA A 24 20.05 -14.94 -0.90
C ALA A 24 20.72 -13.74 -1.59
N LEU A 25 20.15 -12.53 -1.48
CA LEU A 25 20.67 -11.33 -2.13
C LEU A 25 22.08 -10.96 -1.66
N GLN A 26 22.40 -11.22 -0.39
CA GLN A 26 23.71 -10.89 0.15
C GLN A 26 24.80 -11.72 -0.52
N ASP A 27 24.60 -13.03 -0.61
CA ASP A 27 25.56 -13.96 -1.20
C ASP A 27 25.70 -13.73 -2.69
N TRP A 28 24.58 -13.48 -3.38
CA TRP A 28 24.58 -13.12 -4.79
C TRP A 28 25.39 -11.84 -5.06
N LEU A 29 25.23 -10.80 -4.22
CA LEU A 29 26.00 -9.57 -4.34
C LEU A 29 27.49 -9.79 -4.05
N ALA A 30 27.84 -10.64 -3.08
CA ALA A 30 29.24 -10.94 -2.79
C ALA A 30 29.95 -11.51 -4.03
N ALA A 31 29.28 -12.36 -4.80
CA ALA A 31 29.80 -12.94 -6.03
C ALA A 31 29.72 -12.01 -7.26
N ASN A 32 28.65 -11.20 -7.39
CA ASN A 32 28.31 -10.53 -8.66
C ASN A 32 28.38 -9.00 -8.62
N GLN A 33 28.69 -8.35 -7.49
CA GLN A 33 28.65 -6.89 -7.38
C GLN A 33 29.54 -6.16 -8.40
N ILE A 34 30.71 -6.70 -8.73
CA ILE A 34 31.66 -6.08 -9.67
C ILE A 34 31.08 -6.16 -11.09
N LEU A 35 30.59 -7.33 -11.48
CA LEU A 35 29.96 -7.56 -12.78
C LEU A 35 28.69 -6.73 -12.94
N LEU A 36 27.85 -6.64 -11.90
CA LEU A 36 26.66 -5.79 -11.92
C LEU A 36 27.02 -4.30 -12.06
N ALA A 37 28.04 -3.84 -11.34
CA ALA A 37 28.48 -2.45 -11.45
C ALA A 37 29.07 -2.14 -12.82
N ALA A 38 29.80 -3.09 -13.41
CA ALA A 38 30.32 -2.98 -14.77
C ALA A 38 29.19 -2.93 -15.80
N SER A 39 28.21 -3.84 -15.71
CA SER A 39 27.09 -3.92 -16.65
C SER A 39 26.17 -2.69 -16.62
N LEU A 40 26.04 -2.05 -15.45
CA LEU A 40 25.35 -0.77 -15.31
C LEU A 40 26.18 0.41 -15.86
N ARG A 41 27.51 0.28 -15.94
CA ARG A 41 28.42 1.32 -16.45
C ARG A 41 28.66 1.25 -17.95
N ASP A 42 28.54 0.08 -18.56
CA ASP A 42 28.71 -0.12 -20.00
C ASP A 42 27.37 -0.27 -20.75
N GLU A 43 26.23 -0.14 -20.03
CA GLU A 43 24.88 -0.25 -20.58
C GLU A 43 24.51 -1.65 -21.11
N SER A 44 25.28 -2.68 -20.71
CA SER A 44 24.98 -4.08 -21.04
C SER A 44 23.97 -4.74 -20.10
N TYR A 45 23.59 -4.08 -19.00
CA TYR A 45 22.60 -4.60 -18.05
C TYR A 45 21.25 -4.91 -18.71
N ARG A 46 20.80 -6.16 -18.59
CA ARG A 46 19.52 -6.64 -19.13
C ARG A 46 18.54 -6.92 -17.99
N LEU A 47 17.35 -6.32 -18.11
CA LEU A 47 16.25 -6.53 -17.18
C LEU A 47 15.67 -7.92 -17.32
N ALA A 48 15.42 -8.58 -16.20
CA ALA A 48 14.70 -9.84 -16.21
C ALA A 48 13.19 -9.60 -16.39
N PRO A 49 12.45 -10.56 -16.97
CA PRO A 49 10.99 -10.51 -17.01
C PRO A 49 10.40 -10.42 -15.60
N VAL A 50 9.30 -9.68 -15.49
CA VAL A 50 8.61 -9.48 -14.21
C VAL A 50 7.60 -10.61 -13.99
N ARG A 51 7.53 -11.14 -12.76
CA ARG A 51 6.61 -12.25 -12.43
C ARG A 51 5.20 -11.72 -12.14
N GLY A 52 4.22 -12.09 -12.97
CA GLY A 52 2.82 -11.73 -12.76
C GLY A 52 2.16 -12.51 -11.62
N VAL A 53 1.47 -11.81 -10.71
CA VAL A 53 0.70 -12.41 -9.61
C VAL A 53 -0.69 -11.76 -9.52
N ALA A 54 -1.73 -12.58 -9.55
CA ALA A 54 -3.10 -12.14 -9.32
C ALA A 54 -3.40 -12.03 -7.82
N ILE A 55 -3.66 -10.82 -7.34
CA ILE A 55 -4.06 -10.55 -5.96
C ILE A 55 -5.55 -10.19 -5.94
N PRO A 56 -6.40 -10.88 -5.16
CA PRO A 56 -7.81 -10.53 -5.08
C PRO A 56 -7.99 -9.14 -4.46
N LYS A 57 -8.80 -8.28 -5.09
CA LYS A 57 -9.24 -7.03 -4.44
C LYS A 57 -10.20 -7.37 -3.30
N LEU A 58 -10.32 -6.49 -2.30
CA LEU A 58 -11.30 -6.60 -1.20
C LEU A 58 -12.74 -6.30 -1.67
N GLY A 59 -13.14 -6.84 -2.82
CA GLY A 59 -14.37 -6.58 -3.56
C GLY A 59 -14.42 -7.48 -4.80
N VAL A 60 -14.84 -6.93 -5.94
CA VAL A 60 -14.85 -7.66 -7.22
C VAL A 60 -13.58 -7.34 -8.03
N GLY A 61 -12.98 -8.38 -8.61
CA GLY A 61 -11.83 -8.27 -9.51
C GLY A 61 -10.49 -8.64 -8.88
N VAL A 62 -9.51 -8.85 -9.75
CA VAL A 62 -8.11 -9.14 -9.38
C VAL A 62 -7.24 -7.92 -9.70
N ARG A 63 -6.21 -7.69 -8.89
CA ARG A 63 -5.10 -6.81 -9.19
C ARG A 63 -3.95 -7.69 -9.67
N GLN A 64 -3.59 -7.56 -10.94
CA GLN A 64 -2.31 -8.12 -11.41
C GLN A 64 -1.18 -7.28 -10.82
N LEU A 65 -0.18 -7.94 -10.26
CA LEU A 65 1.02 -7.33 -9.73
C LEU A 65 2.22 -7.94 -10.46
N GLY A 66 3.05 -7.09 -11.05
CA GLY A 66 4.36 -7.48 -11.51
C GLY A 66 5.37 -7.49 -10.35
N ILE A 67 6.05 -8.62 -10.14
CA ILE A 67 7.10 -8.76 -9.13
C ILE A 67 8.45 -8.90 -9.85
N PRO A 68 9.31 -7.85 -9.86
CA PRO A 68 10.64 -7.93 -10.45
C PRO A 68 11.56 -8.86 -9.66
N THR A 69 12.68 -9.25 -10.26
CA THR A 69 13.74 -9.99 -9.56
C THR A 69 14.30 -9.16 -8.40
N VAL A 70 14.94 -9.84 -7.44
CA VAL A 70 15.50 -9.14 -6.28
C VAL A 70 16.62 -8.19 -6.70
N VAL A 71 17.39 -8.56 -7.73
CA VAL A 71 18.44 -7.73 -8.32
C VAL A 71 17.85 -6.50 -8.99
N ASP A 72 16.78 -6.66 -9.79
CA ASP A 72 16.09 -5.52 -10.40
C ASP A 72 15.54 -4.56 -9.35
N ARG A 73 14.91 -5.08 -8.28
CA ARG A 73 14.43 -4.26 -7.15
C ARG A 73 15.56 -3.50 -6.46
N LEU A 74 16.75 -4.11 -6.35
CA LEU A 74 17.93 -3.46 -5.81
C LEU A 74 18.38 -2.29 -6.70
N VAL A 75 18.41 -2.49 -8.02
CA VAL A 75 18.78 -1.44 -8.98
C VAL A 75 17.74 -0.32 -8.99
N GLN A 76 16.44 -0.63 -9.04
CA GLN A 76 15.36 0.35 -8.91
C GLN A 76 15.47 1.17 -7.63
N GLN A 77 15.71 0.50 -6.50
CA GLN A 77 15.85 1.15 -5.21
C GLN A 77 17.11 2.03 -5.13
N ALA A 78 18.19 1.66 -5.82
CA ALA A 78 19.39 2.49 -5.94
C ALA A 78 19.13 3.73 -6.80
N ILE A 79 18.45 3.57 -7.94
CA ILE A 79 18.01 4.68 -8.80
C ILE A 79 17.15 5.66 -8.00
N LEU A 80 16.14 5.16 -7.28
CA LEU A 80 15.25 5.99 -6.46
C LEU A 80 16.04 6.81 -5.42
N GLN A 81 17.01 6.19 -4.73
CA GLN A 81 17.85 6.88 -3.75
C GLN A 81 18.72 7.98 -4.36
N VAL A 82 19.08 7.85 -5.63
CA VAL A 82 19.83 8.86 -6.37
C VAL A 82 18.90 9.96 -6.86
N LEU A 83 17.69 9.64 -7.33
CA LEU A 83 16.74 10.60 -7.91
C LEU A 83 16.00 11.42 -6.85
N ASP A 84 15.59 10.81 -5.74
CA ASP A 84 14.75 11.45 -4.70
C ASP A 84 15.29 12.81 -4.21
N PRO A 85 16.60 12.97 -3.89
CA PRO A 85 17.12 14.25 -3.41
C PRO A 85 16.99 15.41 -4.42
N TRP A 86 16.94 15.11 -5.71
CA TRP A 86 16.84 16.11 -6.78
C TRP A 86 15.39 16.36 -7.20
N LEU A 87 14.54 15.33 -7.15
CA LEU A 87 13.13 15.43 -7.53
C LEU A 87 12.26 15.94 -6.38
N ASP A 88 12.44 15.44 -5.16
CA ASP A 88 11.54 15.75 -4.05
C ASP A 88 11.40 17.26 -3.76
N PRO A 89 12.48 18.07 -3.78
CA PRO A 89 12.37 19.52 -3.56
C PRO A 89 11.58 20.27 -4.64
N THR A 90 11.43 19.69 -5.83
CA THR A 90 10.69 20.31 -6.95
C THR A 90 9.18 20.07 -6.87
N PHE A 91 8.74 19.12 -6.04
CA PHE A 91 7.32 18.82 -5.89
C PHE A 91 6.59 19.86 -5.02
N SER A 92 5.33 20.12 -5.38
CA SER A 92 4.43 20.99 -4.63
C SER A 92 4.38 20.66 -3.13
N GLU A 93 4.29 21.70 -2.31
CA GLU A 93 4.08 21.59 -0.86
C GLU A 93 2.76 20.90 -0.48
N SER A 94 1.78 20.87 -1.38
CA SER A 94 0.52 20.13 -1.18
C SER A 94 0.57 18.69 -1.70
N SER A 95 1.74 18.21 -2.17
CA SER A 95 1.97 16.82 -2.54
C SER A 95 2.48 16.02 -1.35
N TYR A 96 1.75 14.97 -0.96
CA TYR A 96 2.05 14.13 0.21
C TYR A 96 2.23 12.64 -0.10
N GLY A 97 1.79 12.18 -1.27
CA GLY A 97 1.85 10.78 -1.66
C GLY A 97 3.26 10.36 -2.07
N PHE A 98 3.72 9.19 -1.62
CA PHE A 98 4.99 8.56 -2.01
C PHE A 98 6.26 9.40 -1.77
N ARG A 99 6.20 10.44 -0.93
CA ARG A 99 7.33 11.33 -0.66
C ARG A 99 8.02 11.00 0.68
N PRO A 100 9.36 11.09 0.75
CA PRO A 100 10.09 10.94 2.00
C PRO A 100 9.59 11.96 3.04
N LYS A 101 9.50 11.53 4.31
CA LYS A 101 9.07 12.35 5.46
C LYS A 101 7.66 12.96 5.36
N ARG A 102 6.88 12.66 4.32
CA ARG A 102 5.47 13.05 4.19
C ARG A 102 4.57 11.83 4.37
N ARG A 103 3.42 12.03 5.02
CA ARG A 103 2.48 10.95 5.37
C ARG A 103 1.06 11.40 5.10
N ALA A 104 0.15 10.44 4.95
CA ALA A 104 -1.28 10.68 4.75
C ALA A 104 -1.89 11.67 5.77
N HIS A 105 -1.42 11.63 7.03
CA HIS A 105 -1.86 12.55 8.08
C HIS A 105 -1.56 14.02 7.81
N HIS A 106 -0.45 14.35 7.13
CA HIS A 106 -0.16 15.73 6.77
C HIS A 106 -1.21 16.26 5.78
N ALA A 107 -1.60 15.44 4.80
CA ALA A 107 -2.67 15.78 3.85
C ALA A 107 -4.03 15.94 4.56
N LEU A 108 -4.32 15.09 5.55
CA LEU A 108 -5.55 15.16 6.34
C LEU A 108 -5.63 16.43 7.19
N HIS A 109 -4.53 16.81 7.85
CA HIS A 109 -4.48 18.04 8.63
C HIS A 109 -4.62 19.28 7.72
N GLN A 110 -3.95 19.29 6.56
CA GLN A 110 -4.10 20.38 5.59
C GLN A 110 -5.55 20.50 5.10
N ALA A 111 -6.20 19.36 4.79
CA ALA A 111 -7.60 19.36 4.38
C ALA A 111 -8.55 19.85 5.50
N ALA A 112 -8.29 19.45 6.75
CA ALA A 112 -9.05 19.94 7.91
C ALA A 112 -8.86 21.46 8.12
N GLN A 113 -7.66 21.98 7.85
CA GLN A 113 -7.37 23.41 7.89
C GLN A 113 -8.17 24.19 6.84
N TYR A 114 -8.28 23.70 5.59
CA TYR A 114 -9.10 24.37 4.58
C TYR A 114 -10.59 24.44 4.99
N VAL A 115 -11.13 23.35 5.54
CA VAL A 115 -12.49 23.38 6.11
C VAL A 115 -12.57 24.40 7.26
N ALA A 116 -11.51 24.50 8.06
CA ALA A 116 -11.43 25.45 9.15
C ALA A 116 -11.43 26.91 8.72
N GLU A 117 -10.85 27.20 7.57
CA GLU A 117 -10.75 28.52 6.93
C GLU A 117 -12.03 28.90 6.16
N GLY A 118 -13.02 28.01 6.07
CA GLY A 118 -14.32 28.28 5.44
C GLY A 118 -14.49 27.70 4.05
N TYR A 119 -13.52 26.93 3.53
CA TYR A 119 -13.65 26.22 2.26
C TYR A 119 -14.57 25.00 2.42
N GLY A 120 -15.89 25.22 2.27
CA GLY A 120 -16.91 24.18 2.44
C GLY A 120 -17.15 23.26 1.23
N ILE A 121 -16.54 23.57 0.08
CA ILE A 121 -16.70 22.81 -1.17
C ILE A 121 -15.40 22.05 -1.46
N VAL A 122 -15.52 20.74 -1.63
CA VAL A 122 -14.40 19.88 -2.03
C VAL A 122 -14.65 19.34 -3.43
N VAL A 123 -13.65 19.48 -4.30
CA VAL A 123 -13.64 18.90 -5.64
C VAL A 123 -12.81 17.61 -5.59
N ASP A 124 -13.49 16.46 -5.66
CA ASP A 124 -12.85 15.15 -5.65
C ASP A 124 -12.52 14.70 -7.08
N VAL A 125 -11.23 14.54 -7.37
CA VAL A 125 -10.72 14.15 -8.69
C VAL A 125 -9.83 12.92 -8.53
N ASP A 126 -10.17 11.85 -9.23
CA ASP A 126 -9.40 10.60 -9.25
C ASP A 126 -9.10 10.19 -10.70
N LEU A 127 -7.90 9.65 -10.94
CA LEU A 127 -7.47 9.20 -12.26
C LEU A 127 -7.71 7.70 -12.39
N GLU A 128 -8.55 7.30 -13.34
CA GLU A 128 -8.80 5.90 -13.62
C GLU A 128 -7.56 5.22 -14.20
N GLN A 129 -7.17 4.07 -13.63
CA GLN A 129 -6.09 3.21 -14.15
C GLN A 129 -4.79 3.99 -14.40
N PHE A 130 -4.43 4.86 -13.45
CA PHE A 130 -3.31 5.80 -13.58
C PHE A 130 -2.04 5.14 -14.13
N PHE A 131 -1.52 4.12 -13.46
CA PHE A 131 -0.25 3.45 -13.81
C PHE A 131 -0.27 2.77 -15.18
N ASP A 132 -1.45 2.43 -15.67
CA ASP A 132 -1.65 1.66 -16.90
C ASP A 132 -1.74 2.58 -18.12
N ARG A 133 -2.10 3.85 -17.87
CA ARG A 133 -2.33 4.87 -18.90
C ARG A 133 -1.27 5.97 -18.88
N VAL A 134 -0.24 5.87 -18.04
CA VAL A 134 0.84 6.86 -18.04
C VAL A 134 1.56 6.80 -19.38
N ASN A 135 1.59 7.93 -20.09
CA ASN A 135 2.40 8.06 -21.30
C ASN A 135 3.89 8.12 -20.92
N HIS A 136 4.64 7.10 -21.31
CA HIS A 136 6.05 6.96 -20.96
C HIS A 136 6.92 8.06 -21.58
N ASP A 137 6.61 8.52 -22.79
CA ASP A 137 7.38 9.59 -23.44
C ASP A 137 7.22 10.91 -22.69
N LEU A 138 6.00 11.23 -22.27
CA LEU A 138 5.73 12.41 -21.43
C LEU A 138 6.43 12.30 -20.07
N LEU A 139 6.37 11.13 -19.43
CA LEU A 139 7.05 10.91 -18.14
C LEU A 139 8.56 11.10 -18.28
N MET A 140 9.17 10.51 -19.31
CA MET A 140 10.60 10.63 -19.57
C MET A 140 10.99 12.07 -19.94
N ALA A 141 10.15 12.80 -20.67
CA ALA A 141 10.37 14.21 -20.96
C ALA A 141 10.39 15.07 -19.69
N ARG A 142 9.48 14.82 -18.75
CA ARG A 142 9.47 15.51 -17.43
C ARG A 142 10.69 15.14 -16.59
N LEU A 143 11.09 13.88 -16.58
CA LEU A 143 12.27 13.44 -15.84
C LEU A 143 13.56 14.08 -16.40
N ALA A 144 13.67 14.18 -17.73
CA ALA A 144 14.81 14.78 -18.41
C ALA A 144 14.99 16.28 -18.14
N GLN A 145 13.95 16.99 -17.65
CA GLN A 145 14.06 18.39 -17.23
C GLN A 145 14.91 18.53 -15.95
N HIS A 146 14.94 17.51 -15.11
CA HIS A 146 15.64 17.53 -13.82
C HIS A 146 16.89 16.66 -13.80
N VAL A 147 16.97 15.65 -14.66
CA VAL A 147 18.08 14.69 -14.72
C VAL A 147 18.80 14.81 -16.07
N ARG A 148 20.07 15.23 -16.05
CA ARG A 148 20.89 15.37 -17.26
C ARG A 148 21.58 14.08 -17.70
N GLU A 149 21.72 13.12 -16.79
CA GLU A 149 22.47 11.88 -17.04
C GLU A 149 21.71 10.95 -17.99
N LYS A 150 22.13 10.91 -19.25
CA LYS A 150 21.45 10.17 -20.33
C LYS A 150 21.39 8.67 -20.07
N ARG A 151 22.46 8.11 -19.48
CA ARG A 151 22.59 6.68 -19.20
C ARG A 151 21.56 6.22 -18.15
N LEU A 152 21.37 7.05 -17.12
CA LEU A 152 20.34 6.84 -16.10
C LEU A 152 18.92 6.94 -16.69
N LEU A 153 18.67 7.92 -17.57
CA LEU A 153 17.38 8.05 -18.27
C LEU A 153 17.10 6.84 -19.16
N GLY A 154 18.11 6.31 -19.85
CA GLY A 154 18.01 5.08 -20.63
C GLY A 154 17.58 3.89 -19.76
N LEU A 155 18.29 3.68 -18.65
CA LEU A 155 17.98 2.59 -17.72
C LEU A 155 16.57 2.70 -17.12
N VAL A 156 16.15 3.92 -16.72
CA VAL A 156 14.78 4.16 -16.21
C VAL A 156 13.72 3.86 -17.28
N ARG A 157 13.97 4.25 -18.53
CA ARG A 157 13.08 3.94 -19.65
C ARG A 157 12.94 2.43 -19.87
N ASP A 158 14.04 1.69 -19.74
CA ASP A 158 14.01 0.23 -19.89
C ASP A 158 13.18 -0.43 -18.79
N PHE A 159 13.26 0.06 -17.55
CA PHE A 159 12.40 -0.39 -16.45
C PHE A 159 10.91 -0.15 -16.74
N PHE A 160 10.55 1.04 -17.23
CA PHE A 160 9.14 1.31 -17.57
C PHE A 160 8.66 0.38 -18.69
N ARG A 161 9.50 0.12 -19.70
CA ARG A 161 9.15 -0.82 -20.77
C ARG A 161 8.93 -2.23 -20.24
N SER A 162 9.80 -2.75 -19.37
CA SER A 162 9.66 -4.12 -18.84
C SER A 162 8.44 -4.28 -17.93
N GLU A 163 8.09 -3.26 -17.14
CA GLU A 163 6.93 -3.30 -16.23
C GLU A 163 5.59 -3.16 -16.96
N SER A 164 5.52 -2.46 -18.10
CA SER A 164 4.31 -2.39 -18.91
C SER A 164 3.90 -3.73 -19.51
N TYR A 165 4.84 -4.58 -19.91
CA TYR A 165 4.52 -5.92 -20.43
C TYR A 165 3.99 -6.87 -19.34
N ALA A 166 4.31 -6.62 -18.06
CA ALA A 166 3.77 -7.38 -16.93
C ALA A 166 2.31 -7.03 -16.61
N THR A 167 1.84 -5.88 -17.09
CA THR A 167 0.52 -5.32 -16.81
C THR A 167 -0.39 -5.42 -18.03
N GLY A 168 -0.38 -6.57 -18.72
CA GLY A 168 -1.30 -6.86 -19.81
C GLY A 168 -2.75 -6.87 -19.32
N PHE A 169 -3.53 -5.84 -19.68
CA PHE A 169 -4.91 -5.65 -19.24
C PHE A 169 -5.88 -6.62 -19.92
N ALA A 170 -6.54 -7.44 -19.12
CA ALA A 170 -7.93 -7.81 -19.38
C ALA A 170 -8.83 -6.69 -18.82
N LEU A 171 -9.59 -6.06 -19.70
CA LEU A 171 -10.64 -5.11 -19.36
C LEU A 171 -11.69 -5.80 -18.48
N ASN A 172 -11.80 -5.36 -17.23
CA ASN A 172 -13.05 -5.43 -16.48
C ASN A 172 -13.14 -4.20 -15.59
N GLY A 173 -13.67 -3.13 -16.18
CA GLY A 173 -13.99 -1.89 -15.51
C GLY A 173 -14.92 -2.16 -14.32
N THR A 174 -14.44 -1.89 -13.12
CA THR A 174 -15.30 -1.79 -11.93
C THR A 174 -15.30 -0.35 -11.50
N ARG A 175 -16.41 0.31 -11.84
CA ARG A 175 -16.77 1.68 -11.46
C ARG A 175 -16.47 1.89 -9.97
N GLY A 176 -15.54 2.79 -9.65
CA GLY A 176 -15.55 3.45 -8.36
C GLY A 176 -16.89 4.20 -8.20
N PRO A 177 -17.47 4.25 -7.00
CA PRO A 177 -18.74 4.94 -6.82
C PRO A 177 -18.55 6.44 -7.10
N ARG A 178 -19.10 6.92 -8.23
CA ARG A 178 -19.32 8.34 -8.49
C ARG A 178 -20.24 8.85 -7.39
N LYS A 179 -19.72 9.66 -6.46
CA LYS A 179 -20.54 10.37 -5.48
C LYS A 179 -20.50 11.87 -5.75
N GLY A 180 -21.02 12.25 -6.91
CA GLY A 180 -21.64 13.56 -7.08
C GLY A 180 -23.00 13.52 -6.41
N GLY A 181 -23.08 14.03 -5.18
CA GLY A 181 -24.33 14.15 -4.44
C GLY A 181 -24.16 15.16 -3.32
N ARG A 182 -25.07 16.14 -3.25
CA ARG A 182 -25.14 17.23 -2.26
C ARG A 182 -25.39 16.71 -0.84
N SER A 183 -24.49 15.92 -0.29
CA SER A 183 -24.54 15.44 1.10
C SER A 183 -23.14 15.53 1.74
N ARG A 184 -22.81 16.72 2.25
CA ARG A 184 -22.02 17.12 3.47
C ARG A 184 -21.02 16.16 4.15
N ARG A 185 -20.59 15.04 3.54
CA ARG A 185 -19.74 14.02 4.16
C ARG A 185 -18.68 13.56 3.15
N TYR A 186 -17.53 14.22 3.19
CA TYR A 186 -16.40 13.90 2.32
C TYR A 186 -15.57 12.77 2.93
N PHE A 187 -15.17 11.81 2.10
CA PHE A 187 -14.26 10.73 2.49
C PHE A 187 -12.90 10.96 1.84
N PHE A 188 -11.83 11.01 2.62
CA PHE A 188 -10.47 11.24 2.12
C PHE A 188 -9.49 10.38 2.90
N LEU A 189 -8.62 9.64 2.20
CA LEU A 189 -7.58 8.76 2.79
C LEU A 189 -8.09 7.82 3.91
N GLY A 190 -9.34 7.36 3.80
CA GLY A 190 -9.98 6.46 4.77
C GLY A 190 -10.59 7.16 5.99
N TYR A 191 -10.56 8.48 6.04
CA TYR A 191 -11.25 9.33 7.01
C TYR A 191 -12.51 9.95 6.40
N ARG A 192 -13.38 10.41 7.27
CA ARG A 192 -14.51 11.28 6.97
C ARG A 192 -14.20 12.64 7.58
N LEU A 193 -14.22 13.70 6.75
CA LEU A 193 -14.15 15.08 7.22
C LEU A 193 -15.55 15.54 7.60
N ARG A 194 -15.68 16.13 8.80
CA ARG A 194 -16.91 16.75 9.29
C ARG A 194 -16.79 18.27 9.24
N GLU A 195 -17.92 18.96 9.30
CA GLU A 195 -18.00 20.44 9.28
C GLU A 195 -17.43 21.08 10.54
N ASP A 196 -17.46 20.35 11.66
CA ASP A 196 -16.85 20.73 12.94
C ASP A 196 -15.31 20.60 12.93
N LYS A 197 -14.71 20.43 11.73
CA LYS A 197 -13.25 20.30 11.51
C LYS A 197 -12.67 19.02 12.09
N THR A 198 -13.51 18.10 12.58
CA THR A 198 -13.04 16.81 13.13
C THR A 198 -12.90 15.75 12.04
N LEU A 199 -11.89 14.91 12.22
CA LEU A 199 -11.65 13.73 11.39
C LEU A 199 -12.18 12.50 12.12
N ALA A 200 -12.94 11.66 11.40
CA ALA A 200 -13.47 10.41 11.94
C ALA A 200 -13.16 9.24 11.01
N VAL A 201 -13.05 8.02 11.54
CA VAL A 201 -12.90 6.83 10.68
C VAL A 201 -14.03 6.75 9.65
N ALA A 202 -13.71 6.60 8.36
CA ALA A 202 -14.72 6.37 7.34
C ALA A 202 -15.43 5.01 7.55
N SER A 203 -16.73 4.97 7.28
CA SER A 203 -17.52 3.73 7.41
C SER A 203 -16.96 2.59 6.55
N GLN A 204 -16.43 2.92 5.37
CA GLN A 204 -15.77 1.97 4.48
C GLN A 204 -14.48 1.40 5.09
N SER A 205 -13.64 2.23 5.72
CA SER A 205 -12.42 1.78 6.40
C SER A 205 -12.75 0.83 7.55
N LEU A 206 -13.78 1.15 8.34
CA LEU A 206 -14.26 0.27 9.40
C LEU A 206 -14.82 -1.05 8.84
N ALA A 207 -15.56 -1.00 7.73
CA ALA A 207 -16.09 -2.19 7.08
C ALA A 207 -14.98 -3.12 6.57
N ARG A 208 -13.89 -2.57 6.03
CA ARG A 208 -12.71 -3.33 5.56
C ARG A 208 -12.06 -4.09 6.71
N VAL A 209 -11.82 -3.44 7.85
CA VAL A 209 -11.24 -4.13 9.01
C VAL A 209 -12.19 -5.17 9.59
N LYS A 210 -13.49 -4.86 9.70
CA LYS A 210 -14.49 -5.87 10.09
C LYS A 210 -14.50 -7.06 9.13
N SER A 211 -14.35 -6.85 7.82
CA SER A 211 -14.25 -7.95 6.84
C SER A 211 -13.02 -8.82 7.08
N ARG A 212 -11.84 -8.21 7.27
CA ARG A 212 -10.60 -8.93 7.58
C ARG A 212 -10.70 -9.73 8.88
N ILE A 213 -11.25 -9.13 9.94
CA ILE A 213 -11.52 -9.83 11.20
C ILE A 213 -12.49 -10.99 11.00
N ARG A 214 -13.54 -10.82 10.18
CA ARG A 214 -14.50 -11.91 9.88
C ARG A 214 -13.80 -13.10 9.23
N GLN A 215 -12.89 -12.86 8.30
CA GLN A 215 -12.10 -13.92 7.64
C GLN A 215 -11.20 -14.64 8.66
N MET A 216 -10.49 -13.89 9.52
CA MET A 216 -9.62 -14.48 10.56
C MET A 216 -10.38 -15.29 11.61
N THR A 217 -11.56 -14.78 12.00
CA THR A 217 -12.46 -15.40 12.99
C THR A 217 -13.53 -16.28 12.32
N GLY A 218 -13.23 -16.80 11.12
CA GLY A 218 -14.12 -17.68 10.37
C GLY A 218 -14.47 -18.93 11.16
N ARG A 219 -15.76 -19.23 11.29
CA ARG A 219 -16.29 -20.33 12.13
C ARG A 219 -15.92 -21.74 11.65
N MET A 220 -15.24 -21.87 10.51
CA MET A 220 -14.87 -23.14 9.87
C MET A 220 -13.34 -23.28 9.68
N ARG A 221 -12.54 -22.33 10.19
CA ARG A 221 -11.10 -22.25 9.90
C ARG A 221 -10.25 -23.36 10.53
N GLY A 222 -10.80 -24.15 11.46
CA GLY A 222 -10.08 -25.26 12.10
C GLY A 222 -8.91 -24.89 13.04
N VAL A 223 -8.53 -23.62 13.15
CA VAL A 223 -7.32 -23.17 13.87
C VAL A 223 -7.53 -22.94 15.38
N SER A 224 -6.50 -23.20 16.20
CA SER A 224 -6.54 -22.96 17.65
C SER A 224 -6.91 -21.51 18.00
N LEU A 225 -7.57 -21.29 19.15
CA LEU A 225 -7.92 -19.95 19.62
C LEU A 225 -6.67 -19.07 19.79
N LYS A 226 -5.57 -19.65 20.31
CA LYS A 226 -4.28 -18.96 20.45
C LYS A 226 -3.80 -18.40 19.11
N ARG A 227 -3.89 -19.18 18.03
CA ARG A 227 -3.50 -18.70 16.70
C ARG A 227 -4.44 -17.64 16.14
N VAL A 228 -5.76 -17.76 16.37
CA VAL A 228 -6.72 -16.71 15.99
C VAL A 228 -6.42 -15.40 16.72
N ILE A 229 -6.10 -15.46 18.02
CA ILE A 229 -5.69 -14.27 18.80
C ILE A 229 -4.41 -13.68 18.24
N TYR A 230 -3.41 -14.50 17.93
CA TYR A 230 -2.16 -14.07 17.31
C TYR A 230 -2.41 -13.34 15.97
N ASP A 231 -3.20 -13.93 15.06
CA ASP A 231 -3.50 -13.30 13.76
C ASP A 231 -4.25 -11.95 13.92
N LEU A 232 -5.09 -11.82 14.96
CA LEU A 232 -5.75 -10.56 15.29
C LEU A 232 -4.75 -9.54 15.86
N GLN A 233 -3.89 -9.96 16.78
CA GLN A 233 -2.85 -9.13 17.37
C GLN A 233 -1.83 -8.65 16.34
N GLU A 234 -1.58 -9.43 15.28
CA GLU A 234 -0.68 -9.04 14.19
C GLU A 234 -1.34 -8.00 13.26
N SER A 235 -2.65 -8.10 13.02
CA SER A 235 -3.33 -7.29 12.00
C SER A 235 -3.90 -5.96 12.49
N LEU A 236 -4.25 -5.85 13.78
CA LEU A 236 -4.90 -4.67 14.35
C LEU A 236 -3.95 -3.50 14.66
N PRO A 237 -2.70 -3.69 15.15
CA PRO A 237 -1.84 -2.59 15.58
C PRO A 237 -1.59 -1.55 14.49
N GLY A 238 -1.38 -1.98 13.25
CA GLY A 238 -1.16 -1.06 12.12
C GLY A 238 -2.39 -0.20 11.86
N TRP A 239 -3.60 -0.78 11.92
CA TRP A 239 -4.84 -0.04 11.73
C TRP A 239 -5.11 0.93 12.88
N VAL A 240 -4.90 0.50 14.13
CA VAL A 240 -5.03 1.38 15.29
C VAL A 240 -4.03 2.52 15.21
N THR A 241 -2.77 2.24 14.87
CA THR A 241 -1.71 3.25 14.75
C THR A 241 -2.02 4.29 13.68
N TYR A 242 -2.65 3.89 12.57
CA TYR A 242 -3.11 4.81 11.55
C TYR A 242 -4.24 5.69 12.09
N PHE A 243 -5.28 5.12 12.73
CA PHE A 243 -6.44 5.89 13.16
C PHE A 243 -6.31 6.58 14.54
N ARG A 244 -5.23 6.35 15.30
CA ARG A 244 -5.13 6.76 16.73
C ARG A 244 -5.12 8.27 16.99
N TYR A 245 -4.74 9.08 16.01
CA TYR A 245 -4.45 10.50 16.24
C TYR A 245 -5.71 11.35 16.49
N GLU A 246 -6.90 10.81 16.17
CA GLU A 246 -8.16 11.54 16.35
C GLU A 246 -8.88 11.13 17.65
N LYS A 247 -9.21 12.12 18.48
CA LYS A 247 -9.86 11.94 19.78
C LYS A 247 -11.20 11.20 19.67
N ASP A 248 -11.96 11.47 18.61
CA ASP A 248 -13.26 10.86 18.33
C ASP A 248 -13.18 9.36 18.04
N ASN A 249 -12.01 8.83 17.68
CA ASN A 249 -11.86 7.43 17.31
C ASN A 249 -11.85 6.48 18.51
N ILE A 250 -11.74 6.99 19.76
CA ILE A 250 -11.80 6.17 20.98
C ILE A 250 -13.10 5.37 21.05
N LEU A 251 -14.24 5.99 20.72
CA LEU A 251 -15.54 5.31 20.72
C LEU A 251 -15.61 4.25 19.62
N VAL A 252 -15.03 4.53 18.45
CA VAL A 252 -14.93 3.56 17.36
C VAL A 252 -14.10 2.34 17.80
N PHE A 253 -12.95 2.56 18.44
CA PHE A 253 -12.10 1.48 18.95
C PHE A 253 -12.80 0.66 20.03
N ARG A 254 -13.48 1.30 20.99
CA ARG A 254 -14.28 0.61 22.01
C ARG A 254 -15.37 -0.28 21.38
N SER A 255 -16.11 0.26 20.42
CA SER A 255 -17.17 -0.50 19.72
C SER A 255 -16.60 -1.67 18.90
N LEU A 256 -15.44 -1.48 18.28
CA LEU A 256 -14.76 -2.52 17.50
C LEU A 256 -14.26 -3.64 18.40
N ASP A 257 -13.64 -3.28 19.53
CA ASP A 257 -13.13 -4.23 20.51
C ASP A 257 -14.25 -5.07 21.15
N GLN A 258 -15.37 -4.44 21.54
CA GLN A 258 -16.56 -5.17 22.02
C GLN A 258 -17.06 -6.18 20.97
N TRP A 259 -17.08 -5.76 19.71
CA TRP A 259 -17.48 -6.62 18.59
C TRP A 259 -16.50 -7.78 18.35
N ILE A 260 -15.18 -7.55 18.45
CA ILE A 260 -14.15 -8.60 18.36
C ILE A 260 -14.33 -9.60 19.51
N ARG A 261 -14.46 -9.14 20.76
CA ARG A 261 -14.70 -9.99 21.94
C ARG A 261 -15.96 -10.84 21.78
N ARG A 262 -17.05 -10.27 21.26
CA ARG A 262 -18.27 -11.04 20.94
C ARG A 262 -18.00 -12.15 19.91
N ARG A 263 -17.20 -11.88 18.87
CA ARG A 263 -16.87 -12.90 17.86
C ARG A 263 -16.00 -14.02 18.41
N LEU A 264 -15.00 -13.70 19.23
CA LEU A 264 -14.17 -14.70 19.90
C LEU A 264 -15.01 -15.58 20.83
N ARG A 265 -15.94 -14.99 21.60
CA ARG A 265 -16.92 -15.75 22.40
C ARG A 265 -17.73 -16.72 21.55
N CYS A 266 -18.29 -16.27 20.42
CA CYS A 266 -19.00 -17.16 19.49
C CYS A 266 -18.11 -18.26 18.89
N TYR A 267 -16.83 -17.97 18.62
CA TYR A 267 -15.87 -18.95 18.10
C TYR A 267 -15.61 -20.07 19.12
N VAL A 268 -15.43 -19.72 20.39
CA VAL A 268 -15.24 -20.67 21.50
C VAL A 268 -16.50 -21.51 21.73
N LEU A 269 -17.68 -20.89 21.80
CA LEU A 269 -18.95 -21.59 22.00
C LEU A 269 -19.21 -22.65 20.92
N LYS A 270 -18.95 -22.32 19.64
CA LYS A 270 -19.13 -23.28 18.54
C LYS A 270 -18.19 -24.49 18.65
N ARG A 271 -16.95 -24.28 19.09
CA ARG A 271 -15.96 -25.37 19.27
C ARG A 271 -16.35 -26.32 20.39
N LYS A 272 -16.99 -25.83 21.45
CA LYS A 272 -17.31 -26.64 22.63
C LYS A 272 -18.52 -27.57 22.45
N LYS A 273 -19.24 -27.54 21.31
CA LYS A 273 -20.31 -28.48 20.87
C LYS A 273 -21.33 -28.98 21.94
N ARG A 274 -21.43 -28.38 23.13
CA ARG A 274 -22.36 -28.78 24.21
C ARG A 274 -22.82 -27.60 25.07
N SER A 275 -23.98 -27.84 25.68
CA SER A 275 -24.92 -27.01 26.46
C SER A 275 -24.32 -26.18 27.60
N TYR A 276 -23.71 -25.04 27.28
CA TYR A 276 -23.37 -24.04 28.29
C TYR A 276 -23.96 -22.68 27.91
N THR A 277 -24.64 -22.06 28.86
CA THR A 277 -25.24 -20.73 28.74
C THR A 277 -24.15 -19.66 28.62
N VAL A 278 -24.46 -18.60 27.85
CA VAL A 278 -23.53 -17.49 27.52
C VAL A 278 -22.96 -16.79 28.77
N ALA A 279 -23.63 -16.94 29.93
CA ALA A 279 -23.27 -16.33 31.21
C ALA A 279 -21.89 -16.75 31.76
N CYS A 280 -21.38 -17.95 31.43
CA CYS A 280 -20.09 -18.43 31.95
C CYS A 280 -18.85 -17.76 31.32
N TYR A 281 -19.04 -16.77 30.43
CA TYR A 281 -17.96 -16.12 29.66
C TYR A 281 -18.03 -14.58 29.68
N LEU A 282 -18.79 -14.00 30.61
CA LEU A 282 -18.74 -12.56 30.94
C LEU A 282 -17.57 -12.30 31.90
#